data_AF-W1YFG9-F1
#
_entry.id   AF-W1YFG9-F1
#
_cell.length_a   1.000
_cell.length_b   1.000
_cell.length_c   1.000
_cell.angle_alpha   90.00
_cell.angle_beta   90.00
_cell.angle_gamma   90.00
#
_symmetry.space_group_name_H-M   'P 1'
#
loop_
_entity.id
_entity.type
_entity.pdbx_description
1 polymer ?
#
loop_
_entity_poly.entity_id
_entity_poly.type
_entity_poly.pdbx_seq_one_letter_code
_entity_poly.pdbx_strand_id
1 'polypeptide(L)'
;ILDNAANVPVFVDPVSAWKCVKVRDRLNQIHTLKPNRLEAETLSGIALSGREDVAKVAAWFHQHGLNRLVLSMGGDGVYYSDISGESDWSAPIKTNVINVTGAGDA
;
A
#
# COMPACT_ATOMS: atom_id res chain seq x y z
N ILE A 1 -9.97 -15.44 -7.20
CA ILE A 1 -8.49 -15.56 -7.04
C ILE A 1 -8.15 -15.68 -5.57
N LEU A 2 -8.46 -14.67 -4.75
CA LEU A 2 -8.22 -14.71 -3.30
C LEU A 2 -8.96 -15.87 -2.60
N ASP A 3 -10.17 -16.26 -3.04
CA ASP A 3 -10.93 -17.40 -2.48
C ASP A 3 -10.23 -18.77 -2.65
N ASN A 4 -9.31 -18.88 -3.62
CA ASN A 4 -8.59 -20.12 -3.91
C ASN A 4 -7.15 -20.10 -3.36
N ALA A 5 -6.76 -19.04 -2.65
CA ALA A 5 -5.38 -18.86 -2.18
C ALA A 5 -5.07 -19.67 -0.91
N ALA A 6 -6.10 -20.18 -0.19
CA ALA A 6 -5.93 -20.92 1.06
C ALA A 6 -4.92 -20.24 2.01
N ASN A 7 -3.80 -20.90 2.32
CA ASN A 7 -2.73 -20.37 3.19
C ASN A 7 -1.55 -19.74 2.42
N VAL A 8 -1.68 -19.50 1.12
CA VAL A 8 -0.62 -18.91 0.30
C VAL A 8 -0.62 -17.39 0.53
N PRO A 9 0.53 -16.78 0.90
CA PRO A 9 0.63 -15.33 1.02
C PRO A 9 0.33 -14.64 -0.31
N VAL A 10 -0.71 -13.79 -0.34
CA VAL A 10 -1.07 -13.04 -1.55
C VAL A 10 -0.53 -11.63 -1.49
N PHE A 11 0.20 -11.25 -2.55
CA PHE A 11 0.73 -9.90 -2.77
C PHE A 11 -0.12 -9.22 -3.83
N VAL A 12 -0.57 -7.99 -3.54
CA VAL A 12 -1.42 -7.22 -4.42
C VAL A 12 -0.80 -5.84 -4.66
N ASP A 13 -0.59 -5.52 -5.94
CA ASP A 13 -0.34 -4.16 -6.40
C ASP A 13 -1.59 -3.63 -7.09
N PRO A 14 -2.32 -2.69 -6.47
CA PRO A 14 -3.48 -2.10 -7.10
C PRO A 14 -3.04 -1.18 -8.25
N VAL A 15 -2.97 -1.71 -9.47
CA VAL A 15 -2.57 -0.98 -10.71
C VAL A 15 -3.40 0.30 -10.99
N SER A 16 -4.56 0.48 -10.35
CA SER A 16 -5.29 1.75 -10.37
C SER A 16 -6.28 1.94 -9.22
N ALA A 17 -6.50 3.20 -8.84
CA ALA A 17 -7.48 3.62 -7.82
C ALA A 17 -8.91 3.10 -8.09
N TRP A 18 -9.34 3.02 -9.36
CA TRP A 18 -10.67 2.49 -9.68
C TRP A 18 -10.79 0.97 -9.41
N LYS A 19 -9.71 0.21 -9.67
CA LYS A 19 -9.70 -1.24 -9.47
C LYS A 19 -9.50 -1.62 -8.01
N CYS A 20 -8.80 -0.77 -7.24
CA CYS A 20 -8.49 -1.06 -5.85
C CYS A 20 -9.73 -1.19 -4.97
N VAL A 21 -10.84 -0.49 -5.28
CA VAL A 21 -12.09 -0.59 -4.49
C VAL A 21 -12.57 -2.04 -4.36
N LYS A 22 -12.32 -2.90 -5.35
CA LYS A 22 -12.68 -4.33 -5.30
C LYS A 22 -11.93 -5.14 -4.24
N VAL A 23 -10.77 -4.66 -3.80
CA VAL A 23 -9.96 -5.34 -2.76
C VAL A 23 -10.25 -4.83 -1.35
N ARG A 24 -11.00 -3.73 -1.21
CA ARG A 24 -11.31 -3.10 0.08
C ARG A 24 -11.96 -4.08 1.07
N ASP A 25 -12.97 -4.82 0.62
CA ASP A 25 -13.69 -5.78 1.46
C ASP A 25 -12.94 -7.11 1.63
N ARG A 26 -11.72 -7.21 1.10
CA ARG A 26 -10.90 -8.43 1.07
C ARG A 26 -9.49 -8.21 1.62
N LEU A 27 -9.25 -7.10 2.31
CA LEU A 27 -7.93 -6.76 2.88
C LEU A 27 -7.42 -7.85 3.83
N ASN A 28 -8.31 -8.49 4.58
CA ASN A 28 -8.00 -9.63 5.44
C ASN A 28 -7.52 -10.90 4.72
N GLN A 29 -7.67 -10.98 3.40
CA GLN A 29 -7.19 -12.09 2.57
C GLN A 29 -5.88 -11.75 1.85
N ILE A 30 -5.36 -10.54 2.06
CA ILE A 30 -4.14 -10.05 1.42
C ILE A 30 -3.03 -10.06 2.46
N HIS A 31 -1.91 -10.70 2.12
CA HIS A 31 -0.72 -10.66 2.96
C HIS A 31 -0.02 -9.31 2.80
N THR A 32 0.27 -8.88 1.57
CA THR A 32 0.95 -7.61 1.31
C THR A 32 0.21 -6.79 0.28
N LEU A 33 -0.08 -5.53 0.58
CA LEU A 33 -0.63 -4.57 -0.38
C LEU A 33 0.42 -3.48 -0.65
N LYS A 34 0.64 -3.15 -1.92
CA LYS A 34 1.58 -2.09 -2.34
C LYS A 34 0.88 -0.91 -3.06
N PRO A 35 0.03 -0.13 -2.38
CA PRO A 35 -0.65 0.99 -3.02
C PRO A 35 0.29 2.19 -3.20
N ASN A 36 -0.07 3.09 -4.12
CA ASN A 36 0.40 4.47 -4.09
C ASN A 36 -0.52 5.35 -3.22
N ARG A 37 -0.12 6.62 -3.05
CA ARG A 37 -0.88 7.62 -2.28
C ARG A 37 -2.36 7.69 -2.67
N LEU A 38 -2.67 7.79 -3.97
CA LEU A 38 -4.05 7.95 -4.45
C LEU A 38 -4.90 6.70 -4.20
N GLU A 39 -4.35 5.51 -4.40
CA GLU A 39 -5.03 4.25 -4.07
C GLU A 39 -5.26 4.11 -2.57
N ALA A 40 -4.28 4.50 -1.74
CA ALA A 40 -4.41 4.45 -0.29
C ALA A 40 -5.51 5.37 0.22
N GLU A 41 -5.60 6.61 -0.30
CA GLU A 41 -6.70 7.54 -0.03
C GLU A 41 -8.05 6.96 -0.48
N THR A 42 -8.09 6.34 -1.66
CA THR A 42 -9.31 5.75 -2.23
C THR A 42 -9.82 4.56 -1.39
N LEU A 43 -8.91 3.71 -0.91
CA LEU A 43 -9.23 2.54 -0.09
C LEU A 43 -9.68 2.94 1.32
N SER A 44 -8.90 3.80 1.97
CA SER A 44 -9.10 4.16 3.37
C SER A 44 -10.16 5.25 3.57
N GLY A 45 -10.39 6.11 2.58
CA GLY A 45 -11.17 7.34 2.72
C GLY A 45 -10.47 8.39 3.59
N ILE A 46 -9.20 8.21 3.92
CA ILE A 46 -8.39 9.12 4.74
C ILE A 46 -7.50 9.91 3.80
N ALA A 47 -7.52 11.25 3.91
CA ALA A 47 -6.61 12.10 3.17
C ALA A 47 -5.15 11.83 3.60
N LEU A 48 -4.26 11.75 2.63
CA LEU A 48 -2.85 11.44 2.79
C LEU A 48 -2.05 12.54 2.12
N SER A 49 -1.80 13.61 2.89
CA SER A 49 -1.18 14.84 2.38
C SER A 49 0.32 14.88 2.62
N GLY A 50 0.79 14.15 3.64
CA GLY A 50 2.20 14.14 4.05
C GLY A 50 2.55 12.92 4.89
N ARG A 51 3.79 12.90 5.39
CA ARG A 51 4.34 11.79 6.16
C ARG A 51 3.62 11.58 7.49
N GLU A 52 3.08 12.64 8.07
CA GLU A 52 2.33 12.62 9.32
C GLU A 52 1.05 11.79 9.25
N ASP A 53 0.41 11.71 8.08
CA ASP A 53 -0.84 10.97 7.88
C ASP A 53 -0.61 9.47 7.65
N VAL A 54 0.60 9.09 7.22
CA VAL A 54 0.93 7.75 6.74
C VAL A 54 0.68 6.68 7.79
N ALA A 55 1.09 6.93 9.04
CA ALA A 55 0.89 5.98 10.14
C ALA A 55 -0.61 5.75 10.43
N LYS A 56 -1.43 6.79 10.31
CA LYS A 56 -2.89 6.70 10.48
C LYS A 56 -3.53 5.89 9.36
N VAL A 57 -3.12 6.12 8.12
CA VAL A 57 -3.58 5.35 6.95
C VAL A 57 -3.17 3.88 7.09
N ALA A 58 -1.92 3.60 7.49
CA ALA A 58 -1.43 2.26 7.71
C ALA A 58 -2.21 1.52 8.81
N ALA A 59 -2.45 2.19 9.94
CA ALA A 59 -3.27 1.64 11.02
C ALA A 59 -4.68 1.25 10.55
N TRP A 60 -5.29 2.07 9.68
CA TRP A 60 -6.58 1.73 9.09
C TRP A 60 -6.51 0.43 8.28
N PHE A 61 -5.49 0.24 7.44
CA PHE A 61 -5.32 -1.00 6.67
C PHE A 61 -5.17 -2.23 7.57
N HIS A 62 -4.35 -2.15 8.60
CA HIS A 62 -4.13 -3.26 9.55
C HIS A 62 -5.39 -3.57 10.37
N GLN A 63 -6.16 -2.55 10.77
CA GLN A 63 -7.47 -2.74 11.41
C GLN A 63 -8.47 -3.47 10.50
N HIS A 64 -8.33 -3.35 9.19
CA HIS A 64 -9.15 -4.06 8.20
C HIS A 64 -8.54 -5.43 7.79
N GLY A 65 -7.52 -5.90 8.51
CA GLY A 65 -6.98 -7.24 8.40
C GLY A 65 -5.78 -7.40 7.47
N LEU A 66 -5.27 -6.32 6.88
CA LEU A 66 -4.06 -6.39 6.06
C LEU A 66 -2.84 -6.74 6.91
N ASN A 67 -2.03 -7.71 6.49
CA ASN A 67 -0.84 -8.10 7.25
C ASN A 67 0.32 -7.11 7.06
N ARG A 68 0.66 -6.77 5.81
CA ARG A 68 1.74 -5.85 5.45
C ARG A 68 1.30 -4.80 4.44
N LEU A 69 1.71 -3.57 4.68
CA LEU A 69 1.48 -2.44 3.78
C LEU A 69 2.83 -1.89 3.30
N VAL A 70 2.94 -1.66 1.99
CA VAL A 70 4.08 -0.99 1.36
C VAL A 70 3.54 0.20 0.55
N LEU A 71 3.51 1.38 1.16
CA LEU A 71 2.88 2.57 0.61
C LEU A 71 3.93 3.43 -0.11
N SER A 72 3.79 3.57 -1.43
CA SER A 72 4.65 4.44 -2.23
C SER A 72 4.17 5.90 -2.19
N MET A 73 5.08 6.80 -1.81
CA MET A 73 4.85 8.25 -1.67
C MET A 73 5.66 9.06 -2.70
N GLY A 74 6.07 8.44 -3.80
CA GLY A 74 6.82 9.11 -4.87
C GLY A 74 8.19 9.62 -4.38
N GLY A 75 8.42 10.93 -4.47
CA GLY A 75 9.66 11.58 -4.08
C GLY A 75 9.99 11.49 -2.58
N ASP A 76 9.03 11.09 -1.75
CA ASP A 76 9.23 10.84 -0.32
C ASP A 76 9.76 9.43 -0.01
N GLY A 77 9.79 8.54 -1.01
CA GLY A 77 10.17 7.14 -0.86
C GLY A 77 8.98 6.24 -0.58
N VAL A 78 9.22 5.19 0.19
CA VAL A 78 8.26 4.14 0.48
C VAL A 78 8.15 3.97 1.99
N TYR A 79 6.94 4.01 2.51
CA TYR A 79 6.66 3.61 3.88
C TYR A 79 6.25 2.14 3.92
N TYR A 80 6.76 1.40 4.89
CA TYR A 80 6.34 0.02 5.12
C TYR A 80 5.89 -0.18 6.56
N SER A 81 4.91 -1.06 6.74
CA SER A 81 4.36 -1.40 8.05
C SER A 81 3.79 -2.81 8.07
N ASP A 82 3.79 -3.42 9.25
CA ASP A 82 3.21 -4.73 9.49
C ASP A 82 2.23 -4.72 10.68
N ILE A 83 1.36 -5.72 10.72
CA ILE A 83 0.31 -5.86 11.73
C ILE A 83 0.85 -6.07 13.16
N SER A 84 2.10 -6.52 13.32
CA SER A 84 2.78 -6.64 14.63
C SER A 84 3.29 -5.30 15.16
N GLY A 85 3.28 -4.24 14.34
CA GLY A 85 3.61 -2.87 14.71
C GLY A 85 4.99 -2.40 14.26
N GLU A 86 5.77 -3.20 13.54
CA GLU A 86 6.98 -2.72 12.89
C GLU A 86 6.59 -1.77 11.74
N SER A 87 7.25 -0.62 11.67
CA SER A 87 7.11 0.29 10.54
C SER A 87 8.31 1.20 10.40
N ASP A 88 8.65 1.55 9.16
CA ASP A 88 9.73 2.51 8.88
C ASP A 88 9.60 3.07 7.45
N TRP A 89 10.54 3.95 7.11
CA TRP A 89 10.70 4.55 5.81
C TRP A 89 11.91 3.96 5.08
N SER A 90 11.69 3.57 3.83
CA SER A 90 12.74 3.36 2.86
C SER A 90 12.95 4.63 2.05
N ALA A 91 14.14 5.22 2.15
CA ALA A 91 14.49 6.42 1.41
C ALA A 91 14.50 6.14 -0.10
N PRO A 92 14.01 7.07 -0.93
CA PRO A 92 14.07 6.91 -2.38
C PRO A 92 15.53 6.98 -2.83
N ILE A 93 15.90 6.14 -3.81
CA ILE A 93 17.18 6.30 -4.51
C ILE A 93 17.08 7.62 -5.28
N LYS A 94 17.92 8.61 -4.91
CA LYS A 94 17.96 9.91 -5.58
C LYS A 94 18.38 9.72 -7.04
N THR A 95 17.42 9.76 -7.96
CA THR A 95 17.66 9.68 -9.40
C THR A 95 16.90 10.80 -10.10
N ASN A 96 17.39 11.23 -11.27
CA ASN A 96 16.69 12.22 -12.07
C ASN A 96 15.51 11.51 -12.76
N VAL A 97 14.29 11.79 -12.32
CA VAL A 97 13.09 11.11 -12.83
C VAL A 97 12.79 11.62 -14.25
N ILE A 98 13.10 10.79 -15.26
CA ILE A 98 12.82 11.08 -16.69
C ILE A 98 11.45 10.53 -17.11
N ASN A 99 11.01 9.41 -16.51
CA ASN A 99 9.69 8.81 -16.72
C ASN A 99 9.27 8.02 -15.46
N VAL A 100 7.99 8.09 -15.08
CA VAL A 100 7.41 7.39 -13.91
C VAL A 100 6.62 6.13 -14.29
N THR A 101 6.41 5.89 -15.59
CA THR A 101 5.67 4.72 -16.08
C THR A 101 6.47 3.45 -15.80
N GLY A 102 5.90 2.51 -15.03
CA GLY A 102 6.52 1.23 -14.67
C GLY A 102 7.38 1.23 -13.40
N ALA A 103 7.60 2.39 -12.75
CA ALA A 103 8.36 2.45 -11.50
C ALA A 103 7.68 1.73 -10.32
N GLY A 104 6.36 1.48 -10.41
CA GLY A 104 5.62 0.70 -9.44
C GLY A 104 5.75 -0.82 -9.60
N ASP A 105 6.08 -1.30 -10.81
CA ASP A 105 6.16 -2.72 -11.17
C ASP A 105 7.60 -3.30 -11.04
N ALA A 106 8.60 -2.43 -10.83
CA ALA A 106 10.03 -2.75 -10.84
C ALA A 106 10.60 -3.14 -9.46
#